data_AF-A0A395R921-F1
#
_entry.id   AF-A0A395R921-F1
#
_cell.length_a   1.000
_cell.length_b   1.000
_cell.length_c   1.000
_cell.angle_alpha   90.00
_cell.angle_beta   90.00
_cell.angle_gamma   90.00
#
_symmetry.space_group_name_H-M   'P 1'
#
loop_
_entity.id
_entity.type
_entity.pdbx_description
1 polymer ?
#
loop_
_entity_poly.entity_id
_entity_poly.type
_entity_poly.pdbx_seq_one_letter_code
_entity_poly.pdbx_strand_id
1 'polypeptide(L)' 'MTLFSRVRSLQRKLSAEKQTFDAIRDQVRRNAAEHYLLETHIPLAQIADLLGLADQSVLTRLCQRWFGNPPARLRKARRG' A
#
# COMPACT_ATOMS: atom_id res chain seq x y z
N MET A 1 27.41 20.98 -30.76
CA MET A 1 26.83 19.72 -30.20
C MET A 1 27.34 19.60 -28.77
N THR A 2 26.52 19.73 -27.71
CA THR A 2 25.84 18.60 -27.05
C THR A 2 24.72 19.14 -26.13
N LEU A 3 23.45 18.74 -26.35
CA LEU A 3 22.29 19.13 -25.53
C LEU A 3 21.98 18.05 -24.47
N PHE A 4 22.65 18.10 -23.30
CA PHE A 4 22.37 17.19 -22.17
C PHE A 4 21.31 17.72 -21.18
N SER A 5 20.72 18.89 -21.42
CA SER A 5 19.82 19.54 -20.46
C SER A 5 18.42 18.91 -20.37
N ARG A 6 18.03 18.05 -21.33
CA ARG A 6 16.65 17.51 -21.41
C ARG A 6 16.43 16.19 -20.66
N VAL A 7 17.45 15.34 -20.55
CA VAL A 7 17.31 13.98 -19.96
C VAL A 7 17.16 14.04 -18.43
N ARG A 8 17.92 14.90 -17.74
CA ARG A 8 17.91 14.99 -16.27
C ARG A 8 16.60 15.55 -15.73
N SER A 9 16.00 16.50 -16.45
CA SER A 9 14.68 17.07 -16.12
C SER A 9 13.54 16.09 -16.38
N LEU A 10 13.62 15.29 -17.45
CA LEU A 10 12.65 14.23 -17.75
C LEU A 10 12.73 13.09 -16.72
N GLN A 11 13.93 12.63 -16.38
CA GLN A 11 14.13 11.61 -15.34
C GLN A 11 13.60 12.07 -13.97
N ARG A 12 13.84 13.34 -13.58
CA ARG A 12 13.27 13.88 -12.33
C ARG A 12 11.75 13.92 -12.34
N LYS A 13 11.13 14.36 -13.44
CA LYS A 13 9.66 14.36 -13.58
C LYS A 13 9.08 12.95 -13.52
N LEU A 14 9.64 12.01 -14.27
CA LEU A 14 9.22 10.60 -14.25
C LEU A 14 9.41 9.96 -12.87
N SER A 15 10.51 10.25 -12.17
CA SER A 15 10.72 9.75 -10.81
C SER A 15 9.74 10.36 -9.80
N ALA A 16 9.46 11.66 -9.92
CA ALA A 16 8.45 12.32 -9.08
C ALA A 16 7.06 11.74 -9.34
N GLU A 17 6.68 11.54 -10.60
CA GLU A 17 5.42 10.92 -11.00
C GLU A 17 5.33 9.45 -10.53
N LYS A 18 6.41 8.67 -10.62
CA LYS A 18 6.47 7.30 -10.06
C LYS A 18 6.23 7.31 -8.56
N GLN A 19 6.86 8.22 -7.81
CA GLN A 19 6.64 8.37 -6.38
C GLN A 19 5.18 8.76 -6.07
N THR A 20 4.59 9.65 -6.88
CA THR A 20 3.17 10.03 -6.75
C THR A 20 2.25 8.86 -7.06
N PHE A 21 2.50 8.10 -8.13
CA PHE A 21 1.70 6.94 -8.50
C PHE A 21 1.79 5.83 -7.43
N ASP A 22 3.00 5.55 -6.94
CA ASP A 22 3.20 4.60 -5.85
C ASP A 22 2.50 5.07 -4.57
N ALA A 23 2.53 6.37 -4.26
CA ALA A 23 1.81 6.93 -3.11
C ALA A 23 0.29 6.83 -3.26
N ILE A 24 -0.27 7.12 -4.43
CA ILE A 24 -1.71 6.97 -4.71
C ILE A 24 -2.09 5.50 -4.58
N ARG A 25 -1.33 4.59 -5.18
CA ARG A 25 -1.55 3.15 -5.09
C ARG A 25 -1.50 2.67 -3.64
N ASP A 26 -0.52 3.13 -2.86
CA ASP A 26 -0.41 2.82 -1.44
C ASP A 26 -1.63 3.34 -0.66
N GLN A 27 -2.11 4.54 -0.96
CA GLN A 27 -3.28 5.12 -0.30
C GLN A 27 -4.57 4.33 -0.64
N VAL A 28 -4.76 3.95 -1.90
CA VAL A 28 -5.90 3.12 -2.32
C VAL A 28 -5.86 1.76 -1.63
N ARG A 29 -4.69 1.09 -1.62
CA ARG A 29 -4.52 -0.18 -0.92
C ARG A 29 -4.74 -0.06 0.58
N ARG A 30 -4.29 1.03 1.19
CA ARG A 30 -4.52 1.31 2.61
C ARG A 30 -6.00 1.39 2.93
N ASN A 31 -6.76 2.19 2.17
CA ASN A 31 -8.20 2.34 2.37
C ASN A 31 -8.95 1.01 2.18
N ALA A 32 -8.60 0.24 1.14
CA ALA A 32 -9.18 -1.08 0.92
C ALA A 32 -8.82 -2.07 2.05
N ALA A 33 -7.58 -2.06 2.53
CA ALA A 33 -7.14 -2.89 3.65
C ALA A 33 -7.92 -2.57 4.93
N GLU A 34 -8.13 -1.30 5.23
CA GLU A 34 -8.94 -0.85 6.38
C GLU A 34 -10.37 -1.40 6.29
N HIS A 35 -11.03 -1.22 5.14
CA HIS A 35 -12.37 -1.75 4.89
C HIS A 35 -12.42 -3.28 5.08
N TYR A 36 -11.52 -4.04 4.44
CA TYR A 36 -11.53 -5.50 4.57
C TYR A 36 -11.22 -5.99 5.99
N LEU A 37 -10.29 -5.33 6.68
CA LEU A 37 -9.88 -5.73 8.02
C LEU A 37 -10.94 -5.44 9.06
N LEU A 38 -11.60 -4.29 8.95
CA LEU A 38 -12.61 -3.88 9.91
C LEU A 38 -13.96 -4.46 9.52
N GLU A 39 -14.46 -4.26 8.31
CA GLU A 39 -15.87 -4.52 7.98
C GLU A 39 -16.18 -5.99 7.67
N THR A 40 -15.18 -6.78 7.29
CA THR A 40 -15.37 -8.17 6.83
C THR A 40 -14.74 -9.23 7.74
N HIS A 41 -15.10 -10.49 7.49
CA HIS A 41 -14.58 -11.68 8.18
C HIS A 41 -13.62 -12.51 7.32
N ILE A 42 -13.19 -11.96 6.18
CA ILE A 42 -12.38 -12.65 5.17
C ILE A 42 -11.03 -13.09 5.77
N PRO A 43 -10.48 -14.28 5.49
CA PRO A 43 -9.15 -14.67 5.96
C PRO A 43 -8.04 -13.68 5.54
N LEU A 44 -7.01 -13.50 6.37
CA LEU A 44 -5.95 -12.51 6.09
C LEU A 44 -5.15 -12.81 4.81
N ALA A 45 -4.93 -14.10 4.51
CA ALA A 45 -4.32 -14.51 3.25
C ALA A 45 -5.15 -14.04 2.05
N GLN A 46 -6.47 -14.23 2.10
CA GLN A 46 -7.36 -13.80 1.03
C GLN A 46 -7.44 -12.27 0.91
N ILE A 47 -7.29 -11.51 2.00
CA ILE A 47 -7.14 -10.04 1.91
C ILE A 47 -5.84 -9.67 1.20
N ALA A 48 -4.75 -10.40 1.43
CA ALA A 48 -3.50 -10.16 0.73
C ALA A 48 -3.68 -10.35 -0.79
N ASP A 49 -4.37 -11.43 -1.19
CA ASP A 49 -4.70 -11.70 -2.59
C ASP A 49 -5.56 -10.58 -3.20
N LEU A 50 -6.63 -10.15 -2.52
CA LEU A 50 -7.52 -9.07 -2.98
C LEU A 50 -6.80 -7.73 -3.17
N LEU A 51 -5.77 -7.47 -2.37
CA LEU A 51 -4.95 -6.25 -2.47
C LEU A 51 -3.79 -6.38 -3.48
N GLY A 52 -3.63 -7.55 -4.11
CA GLY A 52 -2.56 -7.86 -5.04
C GLY A 52 -1.18 -7.89 -4.36
N LEU A 53 -1.12 -8.39 -3.12
CA LEU A 53 0.10 -8.59 -2.36
C LEU A 53 0.64 -10.01 -2.56
N ALA A 54 1.94 -10.19 -2.41
CA ALA A 54 2.56 -11.51 -2.62
C ALA A 54 2.12 -12.55 -1.58
N ASP A 55 1.89 -12.14 -0.34
CA ASP A 55 1.49 -13.01 0.76
C ASP A 55 0.95 -12.20 1.98
N GLN A 56 0.46 -12.93 2.98
CA GLN A 56 0.00 -12.35 4.25
C GLN A 56 1.09 -11.63 5.06
N SER A 57 2.37 -12.01 4.92
CA SER A 57 3.49 -11.34 5.59
C SER A 57 3.71 -9.94 5.02
N VAL A 58 3.49 -9.73 3.72
CA VAL A 58 3.45 -8.38 3.10
C VAL A 58 2.31 -7.56 3.69
N LEU A 59 1.10 -8.12 3.79
CA LEU A 59 -0.05 -7.44 4.42
C LEU A 59 0.27 -7.00 5.85
N THR A 60 0.92 -7.88 6.64
CA THR A 60 1.29 -7.59 8.03
C THR A 60 2.25 -6.40 8.13
N ARG A 61 3.29 -6.37 7.29
CA ARG A 61 4.25 -5.25 7.22
C ARG A 61 3.58 -3.94 6.80
N LEU A 62 2.69 -3.98 5.82
CA LEU A 62 1.94 -2.81 5.37
C LEU A 62 0.99 -2.29 6.44
N CYS A 63 0.30 -3.18 7.16
CA CYS A 63 -0.56 -2.79 8.28
C CYS A 63 0.23 -2.14 9.42
N GLN A 64 1.41 -2.68 9.74
CA GLN A 64 2.29 -2.07 10.73
C GLN A 64 2.75 -0.68 10.29
N ARG A 65 3.07 -0.50 9.01
CA ARG A 65 3.46 0.80 8.43
C ARG A 65 2.30 1.80 8.37
N TRP A 66 1.10 1.37 7.98
CA TRP A 66 -0.05 2.26 7.74
C TRP A 66 -0.87 2.56 8.99
N PHE A 67 -0.98 1.62 9.92
CA PHE A 67 -1.89 1.69 11.07
C PHE A 67 -1.18 1.49 12.42
N GLY A 68 0.14 1.28 12.41
CA GLY A 68 0.93 1.04 13.62
C GLY A 68 0.65 -0.31 14.31
N ASN A 69 -0.17 -1.17 13.71
CA ASN A 69 -0.61 -2.42 14.33
C ASN A 69 -0.76 -3.54 13.30
N PRO A 70 -0.54 -4.81 13.71
CA PRO A 70 -0.76 -5.95 12.83
C PRO A 70 -2.26 -6.17 12.58
N PRO A 71 -2.63 -6.79 11.46
CA PRO A 71 -4.03 -6.94 11.02
C PRO A 71 -4.92 -7.68 12.03
N ALA A 72 -4.36 -8.64 12.78
CA ALA A 72 -5.08 -9.36 13.83
C ALA A 72 -5.51 -8.44 14.99
N ARG A 73 -4.71 -7.41 15.33
CA ARG A 73 -5.05 -6.45 16.38
C ARG A 73 -6.10 -5.45 15.90
N LEU A 74 -5.99 -5.00 14.64
CA LEU A 74 -7.00 -4.14 14.01
C LEU A 74 -8.39 -4.80 14.01
N ARG A 75 -8.46 -6.11 13.74
CA ARG A 75 -9.71 -6.89 13.84
C ARG A 75 -10.30 -6.94 15.24
N LYS A 76 -9.45 -7.13 16.26
CA LYS A 76 -9.90 -7.18 17.64
C LYS A 76 -10.47 -5.83 18.10
N ALA A 77 -9.90 -4.72 17.62
CA ALA A 77 -10.36 -3.38 17.97
C ALA A 77 -11.79 -3.06 17.51
N ARG A 78 -12.33 -3.74 16.47
CA ARG A 78 -13.75 -3.62 16.10
C ARG A 78 -14.69 -4.48 16.95
N ARG A 79 -14.17 -5.58 17.52
CA ARG A 79 -14.97 -6.58 18.24
C ARG A 79 -15.11 -6.27 19.73
N GLY A 80 -14.42 -5.26 20.23
CA GLY A 80 -14.63 -4.68 21.56
C GLY A 80 -15.31 -3.33 21.42
#